data_AF-A0AB33T9K8-F1
#
_entry.id   AF-A0AB33T9K8-F1
#
_cell.length_a   1.000
_cell.length_b   1.000
_cell.length_c   1.000
_cell.angle_alpha   90.00
_cell.angle_beta   90.00
_cell.angle_gamma   90.00
#
_symmetry.space_group_name_H-M   'P 1'
#
loop_
_entity.id
_entity.type
_entity.pdbx_description
1 polymer ?
#
loop_
_entity_poly.entity_id
_entity_poly.type
_entity_poly.pdbx_seq_one_letter_code
_entity_poly.pdbx_strand_id
1 'polypeptide(L)'
;MFETDPNFAPDETVSSLALDVIYELRMKMLECLLVMQTLPEQADLNFADMANDILVAHRSSLETYQAASIVHQDAELDERWGNGLSRPKAIFARHNAAVRRGAIKVTPAQALCDRLETTSLPFAAA
;
A
#
# COMPACT_ATOMS: atom_id res chain seq x y z
N MET A 1 4.52 -0.71 -18.98
CA MET A 1 5.81 0.01 -18.98
C MET A 1 5.48 1.44 -18.63
N PHE A 2 5.80 1.88 -17.41
CA PHE A 2 5.64 3.29 -17.04
C PHE A 2 6.94 3.98 -17.43
N GLU A 3 6.88 4.88 -18.41
CA GLU A 3 8.01 5.72 -18.78
C GLU A 3 8.25 6.73 -17.66
N THR A 4 9.45 6.73 -17.09
CA THR A 4 9.92 7.76 -16.15
C THR A 4 10.93 8.66 -16.86
N ASP A 5 10.55 9.90 -17.10
CA ASP A 5 11.41 11.00 -17.57
C ASP A 5 12.33 11.46 -16.41
N PRO A 6 13.62 11.83 -16.65
CA PRO A 6 14.67 11.79 -15.64
C PRO A 6 14.89 13.10 -14.88
N ASN A 7 13.86 13.95 -14.75
CA ASN A 7 13.96 15.17 -13.96
C ASN A 7 13.18 15.01 -12.65
N PHE A 8 13.65 14.11 -11.78
CA PHE A 8 13.10 14.01 -10.43
C PHE A 8 13.41 15.31 -9.68
N ALA A 9 12.36 16.05 -9.31
CA ALA A 9 12.46 17.05 -8.28
C ALA A 9 13.18 16.44 -7.06
N PRO A 10 14.03 17.22 -6.35
CA PRO A 10 14.81 16.70 -5.22
C PRO A 10 13.90 16.02 -4.19
N ASP A 11 12.69 16.54 -4.01
CA ASP A 11 11.71 16.02 -3.07
C ASP A 11 10.74 15.04 -3.74
N GLU A 12 10.57 13.87 -3.11
CA GLU A 12 9.54 12.90 -3.52
C GLU A 12 8.18 13.51 -3.18
N THR A 13 7.23 13.46 -4.13
CA THR A 13 5.89 14.00 -3.93
C THR A 13 4.83 12.98 -4.29
N VAL A 14 3.68 13.08 -3.61
CA VAL A 14 2.48 12.28 -3.89
C VAL A 14 1.31 13.25 -3.94
N SER A 15 0.56 13.23 -5.05
CA SER A 15 -0.65 14.06 -5.18
C SER A 15 -1.82 13.43 -4.41
N SER A 16 -2.80 14.25 -4.02
CA SER A 16 -4.05 13.76 -3.41
C SER A 16 -4.78 12.76 -4.33
N LEU A 17 -4.79 13.03 -5.65
CA LEU A 17 -5.36 12.10 -6.63
C LEU A 17 -4.68 10.73 -6.61
N ALA A 18 -3.35 10.68 -6.48
CA ALA A 18 -2.65 9.41 -6.40
C ALA A 18 -3.06 8.62 -5.14
N LEU A 19 -3.20 9.29 -3.99
CA LEU A 19 -3.72 8.65 -2.77
C LEU A 19 -5.14 8.12 -2.95
N ASP A 20 -6.03 8.91 -3.54
CA ASP A 20 -7.42 8.52 -3.75
C ASP A 20 -7.53 7.29 -4.66
N VAL A 21 -6.75 7.24 -5.74
CA VAL A 21 -6.74 6.10 -6.67
C VAL A 21 -6.13 4.85 -6.01
N ILE A 22 -5.07 4.99 -5.21
CA ILE A 22 -4.51 3.84 -4.47
C ILE A 22 -5.52 3.34 -3.42
N TYR A 23 -6.22 4.25 -2.74
CA TYR A 23 -7.27 3.90 -1.80
C TYR A 23 -8.43 3.15 -2.48
N GLU A 24 -8.87 3.61 -3.66
CA GLU A 24 -9.89 2.90 -4.45
C GLU A 24 -9.40 1.50 -4.85
N LEU A 25 -8.14 1.37 -5.28
CA LEU A 25 -7.55 0.07 -5.59
C LEU A 25 -7.58 -0.87 -4.37
N ARG A 26 -7.32 -0.37 -3.16
CA ARG A 26 -7.44 -1.17 -1.93
C ARG A 26 -8.87 -1.68 -1.72
N MET A 27 -9.88 -0.83 -1.92
CA MET A 27 -11.29 -1.25 -1.85
C MET A 27 -11.59 -2.35 -2.88
N LYS A 28 -11.07 -2.24 -4.11
CA LYS A 28 -11.25 -3.26 -5.14
C LYS A 28 -10.59 -4.59 -4.78
N MET A 29 -9.43 -4.59 -4.12
CA MET A 29 -8.83 -5.84 -3.64
C MET A 29 -9.70 -6.52 -2.57
N LEU A 30 -10.34 -5.75 -1.68
CA LEU A 30 -11.29 -6.30 -0.71
C LEU A 30 -12.55 -6.87 -1.37
N GLU A 31 -13.09 -6.18 -2.37
CA GLU A 31 -14.20 -6.70 -3.18
C GLU A 31 -13.82 -8.03 -3.85
N CYS A 32 -12.62 -8.15 -4.41
CA CYS A 32 -12.12 -9.40 -4.98
C CYS A 32 -12.05 -10.52 -3.93
N LEU A 33 -11.56 -10.24 -2.72
CA LEU A 33 -11.52 -11.24 -1.64
C LEU A 33 -12.92 -11.70 -1.21
N LEU A 34 -13.91 -10.81 -1.21
CA LEU A 34 -15.31 -11.18 -0.94
C LEU A 34 -15.88 -12.08 -2.03
N VAL A 35 -15.58 -11.82 -3.31
CA VAL A 35 -15.96 -12.72 -4.41
C VAL A 35 -15.36 -14.12 -4.21
N MET A 36 -14.11 -14.21 -3.75
CA MET A 36 -13.49 -15.52 -3.46
C MET A 36 -14.22 -16.31 -2.37
N GLN A 37 -14.99 -15.66 -1.48
CA GLN A 37 -15.80 -16.35 -0.47
C GLN A 37 -17.07 -16.95 -1.04
N THR A 38 -17.62 -16.38 -2.12
CA THR A 38 -18.89 -16.84 -2.71
C THR A 38 -18.70 -17.86 -3.82
N LEU A 39 -17.57 -17.82 -4.54
CA LEU A 39 -17.29 -18.70 -5.68
C LEU A 39 -17.30 -20.21 -5.36
N PRO A 40 -16.82 -20.70 -4.20
CA PRO A 40 -16.83 -22.12 -3.90
C PRO A 40 -18.22 -22.76 -3.86
N GLU A 41 -19.27 -21.97 -3.61
CA GLU A 41 -20.65 -22.46 -3.66
C GLU A 41 -21.21 -22.57 -5.09
N GLN A 42 -20.53 -21.95 -6.07
CA GLN A 42 -21.02 -21.79 -7.45
C GLN A 42 -20.21 -22.59 -8.46
N ALA A 43 -19.04 -23.11 -8.08
CA ALA A 43 -18.17 -23.88 -8.96
C ALA A 43 -17.31 -24.90 -8.19
N ASP A 44 -17.26 -26.13 -8.70
CA ASP A 44 -16.41 -27.21 -8.18
C ASP A 44 -14.95 -27.05 -8.62
N LEU A 45 -14.30 -25.97 -8.18
CA LEU A 45 -12.89 -25.67 -8.44
C LEU A 45 -12.15 -25.31 -7.15
N ASN A 46 -10.85 -25.61 -7.11
CA ASN A 46 -9.98 -25.11 -6.04
C ASN A 46 -9.52 -23.69 -6.38
N PHE A 47 -9.94 -22.73 -5.56
CA PHE A 47 -9.64 -21.32 -5.73
C PHE A 47 -8.48 -20.80 -4.85
N ALA A 48 -7.77 -21.69 -4.15
CA ALA A 48 -6.74 -21.32 -3.17
C ALA A 48 -5.63 -20.43 -3.76
N ASP A 49 -5.10 -20.80 -4.93
CA ASP A 49 -4.02 -20.04 -5.57
C ASP A 49 -4.47 -18.63 -5.97
N MET A 50 -5.67 -18.52 -6.55
CA MET A 50 -6.26 -17.23 -6.93
C MET A 50 -6.54 -16.35 -5.71
N ALA A 51 -7.06 -16.94 -4.63
CA ALA A 51 -7.28 -16.22 -3.37
C ALA A 51 -5.96 -15.71 -2.78
N ASN A 52 -4.90 -16.52 -2.81
CA ASN A 52 -3.57 -16.13 -2.34
C ASN A 52 -2.99 -14.97 -3.17
N ASP A 53 -3.09 -15.02 -4.49
CA ASP A 53 -2.60 -13.95 -5.37
C ASP A 53 -3.30 -12.61 -5.10
N ILE A 54 -4.62 -12.63 -4.90
CA ILE A 54 -5.40 -11.44 -4.51
C ILE A 54 -4.96 -10.94 -3.13
N LEU A 55 -4.72 -11.84 -2.17
CA LEU A 55 -4.23 -11.49 -0.84
C LEU A 55 -2.85 -10.81 -0.87
N VAL A 56 -1.95 -11.30 -1.72
CA VAL A 56 -0.63 -10.68 -1.94
C VAL A 56 -0.78 -9.30 -2.57
N ALA A 57 -1.62 -9.15 -3.59
CA ALA A 57 -1.90 -7.86 -4.22
C ALA A 57 -2.53 -6.87 -3.23
N HIS A 58 -3.44 -7.34 -2.39
CA HIS A 58 -4.05 -6.54 -1.32
C HIS A 58 -3.01 -6.02 -0.33
N ARG A 59 -2.11 -6.87 0.17
CA ARG A 59 -1.04 -6.45 1.09
C ARG A 59 -0.11 -5.42 0.45
N SER A 60 0.21 -5.61 -0.83
CA SER A 60 1.04 -4.67 -1.60
C SER A 60 0.36 -3.31 -1.77
N SER A 61 -0.95 -3.27 -2.01
CA SER A 61 -1.70 -2.01 -2.13
C SER A 61 -1.81 -1.27 -0.79
N LEU A 62 -1.94 -1.98 0.33
CA LEU A 62 -1.85 -1.41 1.67
C LEU A 62 -0.48 -0.77 1.92
N GLU A 63 0.61 -1.51 1.69
CA GLU A 63 1.97 -1.01 1.88
C GLU A 63 2.24 0.24 1.03
N THR A 64 1.75 0.23 -0.21
CA THR A 64 1.87 1.35 -1.15
C THR A 64 1.08 2.56 -0.67
N TYR A 65 -0.17 2.39 -0.24
CA TYR A 65 -1.00 3.49 0.30
C TYR A 65 -0.34 4.13 1.52
N GLN A 66 0.15 3.32 2.44
CA GLN A 66 0.77 3.80 3.66
C GLN A 66 2.04 4.60 3.36
N ALA A 67 2.92 4.10 2.49
CA ALA A 67 4.13 4.82 2.08
C ALA A 67 3.78 6.12 1.34
N ALA A 68 2.82 6.08 0.42
CA ALA A 68 2.36 7.25 -0.31
C ALA A 68 1.78 8.31 0.65
N SER A 69 1.07 7.89 1.70
CA SER A 69 0.49 8.80 2.68
C SER A 69 1.53 9.47 3.57
N ILE A 70 2.66 8.81 3.85
CA ILE A 70 3.79 9.43 4.56
C ILE A 70 4.36 10.57 3.70
N VAL A 71 4.60 10.31 2.41
CA VAL A 71 5.14 11.32 1.48
C VAL A 71 4.15 12.47 1.29
N HIS A 72 2.86 12.17 1.14
CA HIS A 72 1.82 13.20 0.99
C HIS A 72 1.65 14.10 2.21
N GLN A 73 1.99 13.62 3.41
CA GLN A 73 1.97 14.37 4.66
C GLN A 73 3.25 15.19 4.89
N ASP A 74 4.08 15.36 3.85
CA ASP A 74 5.36 16.06 3.88
C ASP A 74 6.31 15.54 4.98
N ALA A 75 6.24 14.22 5.26
CA ALA A 75 7.10 13.61 6.26
C ALA A 75 8.57 13.70 5.85
N GLU A 76 9.42 14.06 6.80
CA GLU A 76 10.86 14.11 6.56
C GLU A 76 11.39 12.71 6.26
N LEU A 77 12.17 12.60 5.19
CA LEU A 77 12.85 11.39 4.75
C LEU A 77 14.35 11.63 4.74
N ASP A 78 15.09 10.62 5.17
CA ASP A 78 16.53 10.58 4.98
C ASP A 78 16.89 10.53 3.48
N GLU A 79 18.18 10.66 3.15
CA GLU A 79 18.67 10.69 1.77
C GLU A 79 18.18 9.51 0.93
N ARG A 80 17.88 9.74 -0.35
CA ARG A 80 17.46 8.70 -1.29
C ARG A 80 18.55 7.66 -1.47
N TRP A 81 18.14 6.41 -1.63
CA TRP A 81 19.04 5.31 -1.95
C TRP A 81 19.14 5.18 -3.47
N GLY A 82 20.05 5.95 -4.06
CA GLY A 82 20.28 5.98 -5.51
C GLY A 82 19.29 6.85 -6.28
N ASN A 83 19.34 6.74 -7.60
CA ASN A 83 18.67 7.67 -8.53
C ASN A 83 17.27 7.22 -8.98
N GLY A 84 16.81 6.04 -8.54
CA GLY A 84 15.50 5.50 -8.90
C GLY A 84 14.37 5.98 -7.98
N LEU A 85 13.13 5.69 -8.38
CA LEU A 85 11.97 5.83 -7.49
C LEU A 85 12.10 4.90 -6.27
N SER A 86 11.82 5.45 -5.08
CA SER A 86 11.78 4.65 -3.86
C SER A 86 10.65 3.64 -3.90
N ARG A 87 10.96 2.39 -3.58
CA ARG A 87 9.93 1.38 -3.25
C ARG A 87 9.25 1.77 -1.93
N PRO A 88 8.00 1.35 -1.67
CA PRO A 88 7.32 1.61 -0.39
C PRO A 88 8.16 1.29 0.85
N LYS A 89 8.83 0.12 0.88
CA LYS A 89 9.75 -0.27 1.96
C LYS A 89 10.90 0.73 2.20
N ALA A 90 11.42 1.33 1.13
CA ALA A 90 12.49 2.31 1.23
C ALA A 90 11.98 3.64 1.84
N ILE A 91 10.75 4.05 1.52
CA ILE A 91 10.10 5.21 2.15
C ILE A 91 10.03 5.02 3.67
N PHE A 92 9.51 3.88 4.14
CA PHE A 92 9.45 3.61 5.58
C PHE A 92 10.82 3.60 6.24
N ALA A 93 11.82 2.96 5.61
CA ALA A 93 13.17 2.89 6.16
C ALA A 93 13.80 4.29 6.30
N ARG A 94 13.64 5.14 5.28
CA ARG A 94 14.18 6.50 5.26
C ARG A 94 13.44 7.43 6.21
N HIS A 95 12.11 7.31 6.34
CA HIS A 95 11.36 8.02 7.36
C HIS A 95 11.80 7.62 8.77
N ASN A 96 11.91 6.32 9.05
CA ASN A 96 12.37 5.82 10.35
C ASN A 96 13.82 6.22 10.66
N ALA A 97 14.67 6.39 9.65
CA ALA A 97 16.02 6.93 9.82
C ALA A 97 16.00 8.42 10.18
N ALA A 98 15.19 9.23 9.49
CA ALA A 98 15.00 10.64 9.83
C ALA A 98 14.45 10.82 11.25
N VAL A 99 13.43 10.04 11.64
CA VAL A 99 12.86 10.07 13.01
C VAL A 99 13.93 9.75 14.06
N ARG A 100 14.81 8.78 13.81
CA ARG A 100 15.92 8.47 14.72
C ARG A 100 16.94 9.61 14.87
N ARG A 101 16.99 10.55 13.91
CA ARG A 101 17.83 11.76 13.96
C ARG A 101 17.10 12.98 14.53
N GLY A 102 15.83 12.85 14.89
CA GLY A 102 15.04 13.91 15.51
C GLY A 102 13.86 14.44 14.69
N ALA A 103 13.61 13.88 13.50
CA ALA A 103 12.43 14.27 12.71
C ALA A 103 11.11 13.87 13.41
N ILE A 104 10.04 14.58 13.09
CA ILE A 104 8.70 14.26 13.60
C ILE A 104 8.23 12.94 12.98
N LYS A 105 7.82 12.00 13.83
CA LYS A 105 7.23 10.74 13.36
C LYS A 105 5.83 10.99 12.80
N VAL A 106 5.66 10.67 11.52
CA VAL A 106 4.37 10.73 10.83
C VAL A 106 3.79 9.33 10.75
N THR A 107 2.55 9.16 11.19
CA THR A 107 1.81 7.91 11.01
C THR A 107 1.16 7.89 9.64
N PRO A 108 1.18 6.77 8.92
CA PRO A 108 0.40 6.61 7.70
C PRO A 108 -1.07 6.96 7.93
N ALA A 109 -1.71 7.58 6.93
CA ALA A 109 -3.13 7.88 7.00
C ALA A 109 -3.94 6.58 7.14
N GLN A 110 -4.93 6.58 8.03
CA GLN A 110 -5.87 5.47 8.14
C GLN A 110 -6.91 5.57 7.05
N ALA A 111 -7.16 4.44 6.40
CA ALA A 111 -8.21 4.29 5.41
C ALA A 111 -9.45 3.67 6.05
N LEU A 112 -10.64 3.99 5.53
CA LEU A 112 -11.89 3.37 6.01
C LEU A 112 -11.85 1.84 5.88
N CYS A 113 -11.20 1.31 4.85
CA CYS A 113 -11.01 -0.12 4.64
C CYS A 113 -10.21 -0.81 5.74
N ASP A 114 -9.35 -0.11 6.48
CA ASP A 114 -8.59 -0.69 7.60
C ASP A 114 -9.54 -1.25 8.68
N ARG A 115 -10.73 -0.65 8.82
CA ARG A 115 -11.79 -1.12 9.74
C ARG A 115 -12.54 -2.34 9.21
N LEU A 116 -12.67 -2.45 7.89
CA LEU A 116 -13.30 -3.61 7.24
C LEU A 116 -12.39 -4.82 7.34
N GLU A 117 -11.09 -4.65 7.16
CA GLU A 117 -10.09 -5.72 7.29
C GLU A 117 -10.09 -6.36 8.69
N THR A 118 -10.22 -5.55 9.74
CA THR A 118 -10.26 -6.02 11.13
C THR A 118 -11.53 -6.79 11.48
N THR A 119 -12.63 -6.54 10.77
CA THR A 119 -13.95 -7.16 11.05
C THR A 119 -14.23 -8.36 10.15
N SER A 120 -13.73 -8.35 8.92
CA SER A 120 -14.17 -9.26 7.85
C SER A 120 -13.15 -10.33 7.43
N LEU A 121 -11.91 -10.29 7.92
CA LEU A 121 -10.86 -11.25 7.54
C LEU A 121 -10.27 -12.03 8.75
N PRO A 122 -11.06 -12.83 9.49
CA PRO A 122 -10.52 -13.69 10.54
C PRO A 122 -9.74 -14.92 10.00
N PHE A 123 -9.65 -15.12 8.68
CA PHE A 123 -9.23 -16.39 8.08
C PHE A 123 -7.77 -16.46 7.58
N ALA A 124 -6.91 -15.49 7.92
CA ALA A 124 -5.51 -15.48 7.48
C ALA A 124 -4.50 -15.89 8.58
N ALA A 125 -4.94 -16.71 9.55
CA ALA A 125 -4.08 -17.29 10.58
C ALA A 125 -4.39 -18.78 10.76
N ALA A 126 -4.00 -19.60 9.78
CA ALA A 126 -3.78 -21.04 9.92
C ALA A 126 -2.78 -21.50 8.86
#